data_AF-A0A841S6S6-F1
#
_entry.id   AF-A0A841S6S6-F1
#
_cell.length_a   1.000
_cell.length_b   1.000
_cell.length_c   1.000
_cell.angle_alpha   90.00
_cell.angle_beta   90.00
_cell.angle_gamma   90.00
#
_symmetry.space_group_name_H-M   'P 1'
#
loop_
_entity.id
_entity.type
_entity.pdbx_description
1 polymer ?
#
loop_
_entity_poly.entity_id
_entity_poly.type
_entity_poly.pdbx_seq_one_letter_code
_entity_poly.pdbx_strand_id
1 'polypeptide(L)'
;MGNPRGTEAALDWQLERVGSTAWQDWPLKFQRMAFGYAQDSGWQDADDAVRWLDHHSLLHEGTAPRGALVWYQAADRIRVVSALGSGQVVGPLIGGPVAIAMLADLSTDWVWSDPVFPLGQ
;
A
#
# COMPACT_ATOMS: atom_id res chain seq x y z
N MET A 1 15.33 1.26 10.74
CA MET A 1 14.30 0.50 11.48
C MET A 1 13.43 -0.18 10.44
N GLY A 2 13.26 -1.50 10.52
CA GLY A 2 12.59 -2.30 9.49
C GLY A 2 11.19 -2.74 9.89
N ASN A 3 10.48 -3.35 8.95
CA ASN A 3 9.12 -3.88 9.15
C ASN A 3 9.10 -5.02 10.16
N PRO A 4 8.10 -5.08 11.06
CA PRO A 4 7.88 -6.22 11.94
C PRO A 4 7.74 -7.53 11.17
N ARG A 5 7.14 -7.48 9.97
CA ARG A 5 7.05 -8.59 9.03
C ARG A 5 7.92 -8.34 7.80
N GLY A 6 8.68 -9.36 7.40
CA GLY A 6 9.41 -9.33 6.12
C GLY A 6 8.47 -9.29 4.92
N THR A 7 8.98 -8.85 3.77
CA THR A 7 8.21 -8.65 2.52
C THR A 7 7.36 -9.86 2.14
N GLU A 8 7.95 -11.05 2.03
CA GLU A 8 7.21 -12.23 1.57
C GLU A 8 6.07 -12.60 2.52
N ALA A 9 6.33 -12.63 3.82
CA ALA A 9 5.28 -12.89 4.80
C ALA A 9 4.19 -11.81 4.78
N ALA A 10 4.52 -10.55 4.49
CA ALA A 10 3.54 -9.48 4.33
C ALA A 10 2.67 -9.68 3.09
N LEU A 11 3.26 -10.11 1.98
CA LEU A 11 2.52 -10.43 0.75
C LEU A 11 1.64 -11.67 0.94
N ASP A 12 2.15 -12.74 1.54
CA ASP A 12 1.39 -13.95 1.86
C ASP A 12 0.14 -13.60 2.69
N TRP A 13 0.29 -12.78 3.73
CA TRP A 13 -0.82 -12.31 4.55
C TRP A 13 -1.89 -11.57 3.74
N GLN A 14 -1.50 -10.77 2.75
CA GLN A 14 -2.44 -10.07 1.87
C GLN A 14 -3.13 -11.04 0.90
N LEU A 15 -2.38 -11.99 0.35
CA LEU A 15 -2.88 -12.98 -0.61
C LEU A 15 -3.91 -13.91 0.02
N GLU A 16 -3.72 -14.33 1.28
CA GLU A 16 -4.70 -15.10 2.07
C GLU A 16 -6.06 -14.37 2.22
N ARG A 17 -6.09 -13.06 2.01
CA ARG A 17 -7.27 -12.21 2.19
C ARG A 17 -7.92 -11.79 0.88
N VAL A 18 -7.41 -12.25 -0.25
CA VAL A 18 -8.02 -12.01 -1.57
C VAL A 18 -9.48 -12.47 -1.56
N GLY A 19 -10.38 -11.63 -2.07
CA GLY A 19 -11.83 -11.80 -2.03
C GLY A 19 -12.52 -11.20 -0.80
N SER A 20 -11.76 -10.83 0.25
CA SER A 20 -12.34 -10.19 1.44
C SER A 20 -12.74 -8.75 1.17
N THR A 21 -13.97 -8.37 1.51
CA THR A 21 -14.47 -6.99 1.45
C THR A 21 -14.31 -6.22 2.77
N ALA A 22 -13.78 -6.87 3.81
CA ALA A 22 -13.66 -6.29 5.15
C ALA A 22 -12.74 -5.04 5.24
N TRP A 23 -11.98 -4.76 4.17
CA TRP A 23 -10.94 -3.73 4.12
C TRP A 23 -11.18 -2.66 3.06
N GLN A 24 -12.36 -2.65 2.41
CA GLN A 24 -12.69 -1.78 1.26
C GLN A 24 -12.30 -0.31 1.49
N ASP A 25 -12.64 0.24 2.66
CA ASP A 25 -12.40 1.65 3.00
C ASP A 25 -11.16 1.86 3.88
N TRP A 26 -10.34 0.82 4.05
CA TRP A 26 -9.20 0.81 4.97
C TRP A 26 -7.89 0.39 4.27
N PRO A 27 -7.54 0.91 3.07
CA PRO A 27 -6.36 0.47 2.33
C PRO A 27 -5.06 0.71 3.11
N LEU A 28 -4.89 1.89 3.71
CA LEU A 28 -3.69 2.21 4.48
C LEU A 28 -3.54 1.32 5.72
N LYS A 29 -4.62 1.15 6.49
CA LYS A 29 -4.63 0.26 7.66
C LYS A 29 -4.36 -1.19 7.25
N PHE A 30 -4.91 -1.65 6.14
CA PHE A 30 -4.64 -3.00 5.63
C PHE A 30 -3.16 -3.21 5.33
N GLN A 31 -2.53 -2.29 4.61
CA GLN A 31 -1.08 -2.37 4.31
C GLN A 31 -0.25 -2.35 5.61
N ARG A 32 -0.58 -1.46 6.53
CA ARG A 32 0.07 -1.40 7.85
C ARG A 32 0.00 -2.73 8.62
N MET A 33 -1.18 -3.34 8.66
CA MET A 33 -1.40 -4.66 9.27
C MET A 33 -0.68 -5.79 8.52
N ALA A 34 -0.60 -5.70 7.19
CA ALA A 34 0.15 -6.63 6.36
C ALA A 34 1.66 -6.58 6.63
N PHE A 35 2.23 -5.43 6.98
CA PHE A 35 3.63 -5.32 7.40
C PHE A 35 3.84 -5.54 8.91
N GLY A 36 2.78 -5.86 9.66
CA GLY A 36 2.85 -6.22 11.07
C GLY A 36 2.87 -5.05 12.04
N TYR A 37 2.57 -3.84 11.58
CA TYR A 37 2.47 -2.66 12.44
C TYR A 37 1.08 -2.61 13.08
N ALA A 38 1.00 -2.91 14.38
CA ALA A 38 -0.25 -2.83 15.13
C ALA A 38 -0.62 -1.39 15.52
N GLN A 39 0.39 -0.55 15.77
CA GLN A 39 0.21 0.84 16.17
C GLN A 39 -0.11 1.76 15.00
N ASP A 40 -0.84 2.83 15.28
CA ASP A 40 -1.15 3.84 14.27
C ASP A 40 0.12 4.48 13.71
N SER A 41 0.12 4.79 12.42
CA SER A 41 1.20 5.51 11.77
C SER A 41 1.13 7.02 12.03
N GLY A 42 0.06 7.49 12.67
CA GLY A 42 -0.21 8.91 12.89
C GLY A 42 -0.79 9.62 11.66
N TRP A 43 -0.80 8.95 10.51
CA TRP A 43 -1.41 9.42 9.27
C TRP A 43 -2.93 9.30 9.33
N GLN A 44 -3.62 10.39 9.00
CA GLN A 44 -5.08 10.40 8.95
C GLN A 44 -5.61 9.64 7.71
N ASP A 45 -4.91 9.74 6.59
CA ASP A 45 -5.28 9.14 5.31
C ASP A 45 -4.04 8.88 4.42
N ALA A 46 -4.28 8.42 3.20
CA ALA A 46 -3.21 8.12 2.24
C ALA A 46 -2.54 9.40 1.68
N ASP A 47 -3.26 10.52 1.60
CA ASP A 47 -2.72 11.80 1.16
C ASP A 47 -1.69 12.34 2.16
N ASP A 48 -1.99 12.25 3.46
CA ASP A 48 -1.08 12.59 4.54
C ASP A 48 0.19 11.71 4.51
N ALA A 49 0.01 10.40 4.27
CA ALA A 49 1.13 9.47 4.09
C ALA A 49 2.03 9.88 2.92
N VAL A 50 1.45 10.16 1.74
CA VAL A 50 2.20 10.57 0.55
C VAL A 50 2.94 11.88 0.80
N ARG A 51 2.31 12.89 1.40
CA ARG A 51 2.97 14.16 1.75
C ARG A 51 4.15 13.96 2.70
N TRP A 52 3.99 13.09 3.70
CA TRP A 52 5.08 12.78 4.62
C TRP A 52 6.23 12.08 3.90
N LEU A 53 5.93 11.10 3.04
CA LEU A 53 6.93 10.38 2.25
C LEU A 53 7.66 11.30 1.28
N ASP A 54 6.95 12.21 0.62
CA ASP A 54 7.52 13.23 -0.26
C ASP A 54 8.46 14.17 0.50
N HIS A 55 8.00 14.68 1.65
CA HIS A 55 8.80 15.55 2.51
C HIS A 55 10.12 14.91 2.98
N HIS A 56 10.14 13.58 3.10
CA HIS A 56 11.32 12.82 3.51
C HIS A 56 12.10 12.22 2.32
N SER A 57 11.74 12.56 1.08
CA SER A 57 12.38 12.03 -0.14
C SER A 57 12.35 10.49 -0.23
N LEU A 58 11.24 9.88 0.19
CA LEU A 58 11.02 8.43 0.22
C LEU A 58 10.09 7.95 -0.91
N LEU A 59 9.69 8.86 -1.81
CA LEU A 59 8.91 8.52 -3.00
C LEU A 59 9.83 8.28 -4.19
N HIS A 60 9.42 7.34 -5.02
CA HIS A 60 10.12 6.88 -6.19
C HIS A 60 9.16 6.74 -7.37
N GLU A 61 9.68 6.97 -8.58
CA GLU A 61 8.96 6.78 -9.83
C GLU A 61 9.35 5.46 -10.52
N GLY A 62 8.62 5.12 -11.58
CA GLY A 62 8.91 3.97 -12.43
C GLY A 62 8.34 2.64 -11.90
N THR A 63 9.03 1.54 -12.18
CA THR A 63 8.55 0.20 -11.82
C THR A 63 8.76 -0.07 -10.34
N ALA A 64 7.65 -0.21 -9.61
CA ALA A 64 7.68 -0.59 -8.21
C ALA A 64 8.24 -2.01 -8.02
N PRO A 65 9.27 -2.21 -7.19
CA PRO A 65 9.79 -3.54 -6.87
C PRO A 65 8.79 -4.33 -6.02
N ARG A 66 8.88 -5.66 -6.06
CA ARG A 66 8.03 -6.53 -5.23
C ARG A 66 8.18 -6.16 -3.74
N GLY A 67 7.06 -5.97 -3.06
CA GLY A 67 7.00 -5.57 -1.66
C GLY A 67 6.94 -4.06 -1.42
N ALA A 68 7.14 -3.23 -2.45
CA ALA A 68 6.93 -1.78 -2.33
C ALA A 68 5.46 -1.45 -2.09
N LEU A 69 5.22 -0.32 -1.44
CA LEU A 69 3.91 0.30 -1.42
C LEU A 69 3.75 1.16 -2.67
N VAL A 70 2.66 0.96 -3.39
CA VAL A 70 2.28 1.76 -4.55
C VAL A 70 1.13 2.67 -4.13
N TRP A 71 1.36 3.96 -4.32
CA TRP A 71 0.42 5.04 -4.04
C TRP A 71 -0.10 5.54 -5.39
N TYR A 72 -1.40 5.44 -5.63
CA TYR A 72 -1.98 5.78 -6.93
C TYR A 72 -3.26 6.60 -6.79
N GLN A 73 -3.48 7.50 -7.74
CA GLN A 73 -4.72 8.25 -7.83
C GLN A 73 -5.86 7.31 -8.25
N ALA A 74 -6.91 7.21 -7.43
CA ALA A 74 -8.10 6.41 -7.72
C ALA A 74 -9.36 7.27 -7.56
N ALA A 75 -9.95 7.68 -8.68
CA ALA A 75 -11.05 8.63 -8.70
C ALA A 75 -10.73 9.93 -7.92
N ASP A 76 -11.30 10.11 -6.72
CA ASP A 76 -11.21 11.32 -5.92
C ASP A 76 -10.13 11.30 -4.83
N ARG A 77 -9.39 10.20 -4.67
CA ARG A 77 -8.44 10.03 -3.55
C ARG A 77 -7.24 9.15 -3.90
N ILE A 78 -6.18 9.29 -3.11
CA ILE A 78 -5.04 8.39 -3.18
C ILE A 78 -5.39 7.05 -2.51
N ARG A 79 -4.98 5.95 -3.13
CA ARG A 79 -5.06 4.60 -2.55
C ARG A 79 -3.68 3.97 -2.49
N VAL A 80 -3.54 2.99 -1.61
CA VAL A 80 -2.29 2.26 -1.40
C VAL A 80 -2.49 0.75 -1.51
N VAL A 81 -1.56 0.11 -2.23
CA VAL A 81 -1.50 -1.34 -2.47
C VAL A 81 -0.04 -1.81 -2.41
N SER A 82 0.19 -3.11 -2.26
CA SER A 82 1.54 -3.68 -2.32
C SER A 82 1.87 -4.18 -3.73
N ALA A 83 3.07 -3.91 -4.22
CA ALA A 83 3.56 -4.46 -5.48
C ALA A 83 3.89 -5.96 -5.33
N LEU A 84 3.40 -6.77 -6.26
CA LEU A 84 3.77 -8.19 -6.40
C LEU A 84 4.96 -8.40 -7.34
N GLY A 85 5.31 -7.37 -8.13
CA GLY A 85 6.27 -7.43 -9.23
C GLY A 85 5.58 -7.44 -10.60
N SER A 86 6.33 -7.14 -11.66
CA SER A 86 5.85 -7.16 -13.06
C SER A 86 4.59 -6.32 -13.31
N GLY A 87 4.42 -5.21 -12.58
CA GLY A 87 3.24 -4.33 -12.69
C GLY A 87 1.97 -4.85 -12.01
N GLN A 88 2.03 -5.99 -11.31
CA GLN A 88 0.92 -6.50 -10.51
C GLN A 88 0.97 -5.92 -9.09
N VAL A 89 -0.21 -5.68 -8.53
CA VAL A 89 -0.41 -5.18 -7.17
C VAL A 89 -1.46 -5.99 -6.43
N VAL A 90 -1.40 -5.98 -5.10
CA VAL A 90 -2.40 -6.59 -4.21
C VAL A 90 -2.84 -5.61 -3.12
N GLY A 91 -4.13 -5.58 -2.85
CA GLY A 91 -4.70 -4.84 -1.73
C GLY A 91 -6.18 -4.53 -1.94
N PRO A 92 -6.81 -3.77 -1.02
CA PRO A 92 -8.21 -3.40 -1.13
C PRO A 92 -8.43 -2.44 -2.29
N LEU A 93 -9.08 -2.91 -3.36
CA LEU A 93 -9.34 -2.10 -4.54
C LEU A 93 -10.60 -1.24 -4.36
N ILE A 94 -10.76 -0.22 -5.19
CA ILE A 94 -11.96 0.65 -5.17
C ILE A 94 -13.26 -0.14 -5.40
N GLY A 95 -13.19 -1.25 -6.14
CA GLY A 95 -14.32 -2.14 -6.41
C GLY A 95 -14.78 -3.00 -5.22
N GLY A 96 -14.12 -2.89 -4.05
CA GLY A 96 -14.56 -3.53 -2.82
C GLY A 96 -13.58 -4.54 -2.24
N PRO A 97 -13.32 -5.67 -2.92
CA PRO A 97 -12.51 -6.72 -2.33
C PRO A 97 -11.02 -6.40 -2.34
N VAL A 98 -10.29 -7.05 -1.43
CA VAL A 98 -8.86 -7.30 -1.62
C VAL A 98 -8.71 -8.13 -2.89
N ALA A 99 -7.93 -7.64 -3.84
CA ALA A 99 -7.73 -8.34 -5.10
C ALA A 99 -6.33 -8.08 -5.66
N ILE A 100 -5.96 -8.92 -6.62
CA ILE A 100 -4.79 -8.71 -7.47
C ILE A 100 -5.25 -7.99 -8.73
N ALA A 101 -4.52 -6.97 -9.15
CA ALA A 101 -4.79 -6.24 -10.38
C ALA A 101 -3.49 -5.83 -11.07
N MET A 102 -3.58 -5.53 -12.36
CA MET A 102 -2.53 -4.80 -13.07
C MET A 102 -2.62 -3.33 -12.66
N LEU A 103 -1.49 -2.73 -12.28
CA LEU A 103 -1.43 -1.33 -11.87
C LEU A 103 -1.94 -0.39 -12.97
N ALA A 104 -1.62 -0.70 -14.23
CA ALA A 104 -2.05 0.06 -15.39
C ALA A 104 -3.58 0.06 -15.62
N ASP A 105 -4.30 -0.94 -15.08
CA ASP A 105 -5.77 -0.97 -15.13
C ASP A 105 -6.41 -0.12 -14.02
N LEU A 106 -5.65 0.19 -12.97
CA LEU A 106 -6.11 0.97 -11.82
C LEU A 106 -5.86 2.47 -12.00
N SER A 107 -4.69 2.84 -12.52
CA SER A 107 -4.30 4.23 -12.70
C SER A 107 -3.18 4.35 -13.73
N THR A 108 -2.96 5.56 -14.23
CA THR A 108 -1.76 5.98 -15.00
C THR A 108 -0.85 6.91 -14.19
N ASP A 109 -1.30 7.29 -12.99
CA ASP A 109 -0.63 8.20 -12.08
C ASP A 109 -0.37 7.48 -10.75
N TRP A 110 0.89 7.11 -10.54
CA TRP A 110 1.34 6.39 -9.37
C TRP A 110 2.80 6.71 -9.03
N VAL A 111 3.10 6.62 -7.74
CA VAL A 111 4.46 6.60 -7.18
C VAL A 111 4.59 5.39 -6.27
N TRP A 112 5.81 5.03 -5.89
CA TRP A 112 6.04 3.95 -4.95
C TRP A 112 7.02 4.37 -3.85
N SER A 113 6.93 3.70 -2.71
CA SER A 113 7.87 3.83 -1.61
C SER A 113 8.24 2.46 -1.08
N ASP A 114 9.35 2.39 -0.35
CA ASP A 114 9.53 1.29 0.58
C ASP A 114 8.36 1.27 1.58
N PRO A 115 7.98 0.09 2.10
CA PRO A 115 6.96 -0.06 3.13
C PRO A 115 7.42 0.51 4.46
N VAL A 116 7.49 1.84 4.58
CA VAL A 116 7.87 2.56 5.79
C VAL A 116 6.63 3.11 6.44
N PHE A 117 6.42 2.74 7.70
CA PHE A 117 5.37 3.31 8.54
C PHE A 117 6.04 4.00 9.73
N PRO A 118 5.96 5.33 9.86
CA PRO A 118 6.45 6.00 11.04
C PRO A 118 5.65 5.49 12.26
N LEU A 119 6.34 5.25 13.37
CA LEU A 119 5.64 5.04 14.63
C LEU A 119 4.97 6.37 14.98
N GLY A 120 3.66 6.35 15.26
CA GLY A 120 2.96 7.54 15.76
C GLY A 120 3.78 8.17 16.89
N GLN A 121 4.12 9.46 16.74
CA GLN A 121 4.83 10.20 17.78
C GLN A 121 3.99 10.35 19.04
#